data_AF-A0A2E6E6Y9-F1
#
_entry.id   AF-A0A2E6E6Y9-F1
#
_cell.length_a   1.000
_cell.length_b   1.000
_cell.length_c   1.000
_cell.angle_alpha   90.00
_cell.angle_beta   90.00
_cell.angle_gamma   90.00
#
_symmetry.space_group_name_H-M   'P 1'
#
loop_
_entity.id
_entity.type
_entity.pdbx_description
1 polymer ?
#
loop_
_entity_poly.entity_id
_entity_poly.type
_entity_poly.pdbx_seq_one_letter_code
_entity_poly.pdbx_strand_id
1 'polypeptide(L)'
;MTKSIKIFLGIFTICSVQTALACDYPQRVLVPNGNTATKEDMLEGQRQVKQYVSDMDTYLECIEREETQAREAIADLQPEDEEEREEVFNKKYNAAVDEMERLAAQFNAEVQAYRAQESN
;
A
#
# COMPACT_ATOMS: atom_id res chain seq x y z
N MET A 1 -1.19 64.40 21.26
CA MET A 1 -1.42 63.53 22.43
C MET A 1 -2.77 62.89 22.24
N THR A 2 -3.03 61.59 22.19
CA THR A 2 -2.29 60.33 22.32
C THR A 2 -3.26 59.31 21.70
N LYS A 3 -2.87 58.64 20.61
CA LYS A 3 -3.71 57.63 19.95
C LYS A 3 -3.09 56.26 20.20
N SER A 4 -3.52 55.61 21.28
CA SER A 4 -3.04 54.27 21.64
C SER A 4 -3.74 53.21 20.81
N ILE A 5 -3.01 52.65 19.85
CA ILE A 5 -3.34 51.44 19.09
C ILE A 5 -3.32 50.26 20.07
N LYS A 6 -4.47 49.61 20.26
CA LYS A 6 -4.58 48.38 21.08
C LYS A 6 -4.44 47.16 20.18
N ILE A 7 -3.50 46.32 20.58
CA ILE A 7 -2.94 45.13 19.97
C ILE A 7 -4.03 44.11 19.59
N PHE A 8 -3.98 43.63 18.34
CA PHE A 8 -4.72 42.48 17.85
C PHE A 8 -4.17 41.21 18.53
N LEU A 9 -4.99 40.54 19.32
CA LEU A 9 -4.72 39.19 19.83
C LEU A 9 -5.51 38.19 18.98
N GLY A 10 -4.94 37.78 17.85
CA GLY A 10 -5.45 36.69 17.04
C GLY A 10 -4.79 35.38 17.47
N ILE A 11 -5.48 34.60 18.30
CA ILE A 11 -5.09 33.21 18.59
C ILE A 11 -5.49 32.37 17.38
N PHE A 12 -4.52 32.10 16.51
CA PHE A 12 -4.68 31.17 15.39
C PHE A 12 -4.25 29.78 15.88
N THR A 13 -5.19 29.04 16.48
CA THR A 13 -4.98 27.63 16.83
C THR A 13 -4.99 26.83 15.53
N ILE A 14 -3.80 26.48 15.05
CA ILE A 14 -3.64 25.51 13.96
C ILE A 14 -3.96 24.13 14.54
N CYS A 15 -5.20 23.66 14.35
CA CYS A 15 -5.49 22.24 14.49
C CYS A 15 -4.77 21.52 13.35
N SER A 16 -3.63 20.90 13.65
CA SER A 16 -3.05 19.88 12.79
C SER A 16 -4.03 18.71 12.73
N VAL A 17 -4.85 18.66 11.69
CA VAL A 17 -5.63 17.47 11.35
C VAL A 17 -4.59 16.43 10.97
N GLN A 18 -4.24 15.55 11.91
CA GLN A 18 -3.59 14.30 11.55
C GLN A 18 -4.67 13.50 10.81
N THR A 19 -4.68 13.59 9.49
CA THR A 19 -5.42 12.62 8.68
C THR A 19 -4.73 11.29 8.93
N ALA A 20 -5.22 10.51 9.88
CA ALA A 20 -4.96 9.08 9.94
C ALA A 20 -5.58 8.49 8.69
N LEU A 21 -4.83 8.56 7.58
CA LEU A 21 -5.13 7.76 6.41
C LEU A 21 -4.87 6.33 6.86
N ALA A 22 -5.93 5.55 7.01
CA ALA A 22 -5.83 4.10 7.14
C ALA A 22 -4.90 3.56 6.05
N CYS A 23 -4.21 2.45 6.31
CA CYS A 23 -3.34 1.82 5.30
C CYS A 23 -4.12 1.56 4.00
N ASP A 24 -3.81 2.32 2.96
CA ASP A 24 -4.52 2.24 1.67
C ASP A 24 -4.05 1.02 0.89
N TYR A 25 -4.99 0.17 0.49
CA TYR A 25 -4.67 -1.03 -0.26
C TYR A 25 -4.50 -0.66 -1.75
N PRO A 26 -3.30 -0.79 -2.33
CA PRO A 26 -3.01 -0.47 -3.72
C PRO A 26 -3.93 -1.22 -4.69
N GLN A 27 -4.34 -0.52 -5.75
CA GLN A 27 -5.14 -1.12 -6.81
C GLN A 27 -4.27 -1.95 -7.74
N ARG A 28 -4.73 -3.18 -8.04
CA ARG A 28 -4.06 -4.08 -8.98
C ARG A 28 -3.91 -3.41 -10.36
N VAL A 29 -2.72 -3.51 -10.92
CA VAL A 29 -2.41 -3.02 -12.28
C VAL A 29 -2.83 -4.02 -13.35
N LEU A 30 -3.11 -3.51 -14.55
CA LEU A 30 -3.41 -4.34 -15.72
C LEU A 30 -2.12 -4.93 -16.30
N VAL A 31 -2.15 -6.22 -16.59
CA VAL A 31 -1.05 -6.90 -17.28
C VAL A 31 -1.35 -6.92 -18.78
N PRO A 32 -0.44 -6.42 -19.64
CA PRO A 32 -0.62 -6.48 -21.10
C PRO A 32 -0.63 -7.92 -21.61
N ASN A 33 -1.45 -8.21 -22.63
CA ASN A 33 -1.53 -9.53 -23.26
C ASN A 33 -0.34 -9.73 -24.20
N GLY A 34 0.54 -10.68 -23.86
CA GLY A 34 1.78 -10.94 -24.60
C GLY A 34 1.56 -11.39 -26.04
N ASN A 35 0.40 -11.94 -26.40
CA ASN A 35 0.14 -12.35 -27.79
C ASN A 35 -0.16 -11.17 -28.73
N THR A 36 -0.45 -9.99 -28.19
CA THR A 36 -0.90 -8.82 -28.96
C THR A 36 -0.17 -7.52 -28.58
N ALA A 37 0.55 -7.52 -27.47
CA ALA A 37 1.22 -6.34 -26.94
C ALA A 37 2.47 -5.99 -27.75
N THR A 38 2.78 -4.69 -27.81
CA THR A 38 4.08 -4.22 -28.29
C THR A 38 5.16 -4.40 -27.23
N LYS A 39 6.43 -4.27 -27.63
CA LYS A 39 7.55 -4.24 -26.68
C LYS A 39 7.38 -3.13 -25.66
N GLU A 40 6.96 -1.96 -26.11
CA GLU A 40 6.71 -0.78 -25.27
C GLU A 40 5.62 -1.06 -24.24
N ASP A 41 4.53 -1.71 -24.64
CA ASP A 41 3.46 -2.14 -23.72
C ASP A 41 3.97 -3.11 -22.65
N MET A 42 4.78 -4.11 -23.04
CA MET A 42 5.35 -5.07 -22.09
C MET A 42 6.33 -4.41 -21.10
N LEU A 43 7.11 -3.43 -21.55
CA LEU A 43 8.00 -2.65 -20.68
C LEU A 43 7.23 -1.75 -19.72
N GLU A 44 6.12 -1.17 -20.16
CA GLU A 44 5.23 -0.42 -19.28
C GLU A 44 4.54 -1.35 -18.26
N GLY A 45 4.03 -2.50 -18.70
CA GLY A 45 3.50 -3.53 -17.81
C GLY A 45 4.50 -3.92 -16.72
N GLN A 46 5.79 -4.08 -17.08
CA GLN A 46 6.84 -4.37 -16.10
C GLN A 46 6.98 -3.25 -15.05
N ARG A 47 6.99 -1.99 -15.49
CA ARG A 47 7.13 -0.84 -14.59
C ARG A 47 5.93 -0.74 -13.64
N GLN A 48 4.72 -0.94 -14.15
CA GLN A 48 3.49 -0.93 -13.35
C GLN A 48 3.46 -2.07 -12.33
N VAL A 49 3.85 -3.29 -12.70
CA VAL A 49 3.91 -4.43 -11.77
C VAL A 49 4.92 -4.15 -10.65
N LYS A 50 6.10 -3.59 -10.97
CA LYS A 50 7.10 -3.21 -9.96
C LYS A 50 6.58 -2.11 -9.03
N GLN A 51 5.90 -1.11 -9.58
CA GLN A 51 5.31 -0.04 -8.77
C GLN A 51 4.25 -0.61 -7.82
N TYR A 52 3.37 -1.48 -8.32
CA TYR A 52 2.35 -2.13 -7.50
C TYR A 52 2.97 -2.94 -6.35
N VAL A 53 4.03 -3.71 -6.60
CA VAL A 53 4.75 -4.43 -5.55
C VAL A 53 5.34 -3.46 -4.51
N SER A 54 5.99 -2.37 -4.95
CA SER A 54 6.52 -1.35 -4.03
C SER A 54 5.44 -0.66 -3.20
N ASP A 55 4.29 -0.37 -3.80
CA ASP A 55 3.14 0.21 -3.11
C ASP A 55 2.57 -0.80 -2.11
N MET A 56 2.61 -2.09 -2.44
CA MET A 56 2.15 -3.16 -1.56
C MET A 56 3.09 -3.39 -0.37
N ASP A 57 4.40 -3.33 -0.58
CA ASP A 57 5.37 -3.34 0.52
C ASP A 57 5.11 -2.17 1.49
N THR A 58 4.84 -0.98 0.95
CA THR A 58 4.49 0.20 1.76
C THR A 58 3.20 -0.01 2.58
N TYR A 59 2.21 -0.68 1.99
CA TYR A 59 0.99 -1.08 2.70
C TYR A 59 1.27 -2.11 3.81
N LEU A 60 2.10 -3.12 3.54
CA LEU A 60 2.48 -4.13 4.53
C LEU A 60 3.19 -3.50 5.73
N GLU A 61 4.16 -2.62 5.50
CA GLU A 61 4.82 -1.84 6.55
C GLU A 61 3.83 -0.97 7.35
N CYS A 62 2.80 -0.47 6.69
CA CYS A 62 1.76 0.32 7.33
C CYS A 62 0.92 -0.52 8.29
N ILE A 63 0.40 -1.67 7.84
CA ILE A 63 -0.46 -2.51 8.68
C ILE A 63 0.32 -3.15 9.84
N GLU A 64 1.61 -3.44 9.65
CA GLU A 64 2.51 -3.88 10.72
C GLU A 64 2.65 -2.83 11.82
N ARG A 65 2.83 -1.57 11.41
CA ARG A 65 2.92 -0.44 12.34
C ARG A 65 1.60 -0.21 13.08
N GLU A 66 0.47 -0.26 12.37
CA GLU A 66 -0.86 -0.13 13.00
C GLU A 66 -1.12 -1.24 14.01
N GLU A 67 -0.80 -2.50 13.68
CA GLU A 67 -0.98 -3.62 14.61
C GLU A 67 -0.05 -3.50 15.83
N THR A 68 1.21 -3.09 15.61
CA THR A 68 2.15 -2.82 16.72
C THR A 68 1.59 -1.76 17.66
N GLN A 69 1.13 -0.62 17.12
CA GLN A 69 0.53 0.45 17.92
C GLN A 69 -0.75 0.01 18.64
N ALA A 70 -1.58 -0.80 17.98
CA ALA A 70 -2.79 -1.33 18.57
C ALA A 70 -2.49 -2.25 19.75
N ARG A 71 -1.47 -3.11 19.65
CA ARG A 71 -1.02 -3.99 20.74
C ARG A 71 -0.44 -3.18 21.90
N GLU A 72 0.41 -2.19 21.62
CA GLU A 72 1.00 -1.31 22.65
C GLU A 72 -0.05 -0.48 23.41
N ALA A 73 -1.18 -0.17 22.79
CA ALA A 73 -2.28 0.57 23.43
C ALA A 73 -3.09 -0.27 24.44
N ILE A 74 -2.89 -1.60 24.48
CA ILE A 74 -3.62 -2.52 25.36
C ILE A 74 -2.72 -2.90 26.55
N ALA A 75 -3.03 -2.38 27.74
CA ALA A 75 -2.19 -2.55 28.93
C ALA A 75 -2.13 -3.97 29.49
N ASP A 76 -3.13 -4.81 29.22
CA ASP A 76 -3.26 -6.18 29.71
C ASP A 76 -3.83 -7.07 28.61
N LEU A 77 -3.08 -7.17 27.49
CA LEU A 77 -3.47 -7.98 26.35
C LEU A 77 -3.49 -9.45 26.77
N GLN A 78 -4.67 -10.07 26.77
CA GLN A 78 -4.80 -11.47 27.13
C GLN A 78 -4.23 -12.36 26.02
N PRO A 79 -3.70 -13.55 26.34
CA PRO A 79 -3.12 -14.44 25.34
C PRO A 79 -4.07 -14.82 24.19
N GLU A 80 -5.36 -14.99 24.49
CA GLU A 80 -6.37 -15.34 23.47
C GLU A 80 -6.68 -14.17 22.54
N ASP A 81 -6.70 -12.94 23.06
CA ASP A 81 -6.85 -11.72 22.24
C ASP A 81 -5.60 -11.48 21.37
N GLU A 82 -4.41 -11.84 21.87
CA GLU A 82 -3.16 -11.76 21.12
C GLU A 82 -3.14 -12.76 19.95
N GLU A 83 -3.56 -14.01 20.18
CA GLU A 83 -3.65 -15.04 19.15
C GLU A 83 -4.66 -14.66 18.05
N GLU A 84 -5.86 -14.18 18.44
CA GLU A 84 -6.87 -13.74 17.46
C GLU A 84 -6.34 -12.58 16.59
N ARG A 85 -5.66 -11.61 17.20
CA ARG A 85 -5.04 -10.49 16.48
C ARG A 85 -3.97 -10.94 15.52
N GLU A 86 -3.07 -11.82 15.95
CA GLU A 86 -2.03 -12.39 15.11
C GLU A 86 -2.65 -13.16 13.92
N GLU A 87 -3.69 -13.95 14.15
CA GLU A 87 -4.38 -14.69 13.09
C GLU A 87 -4.99 -13.72 12.06
N VAL A 88 -5.68 -12.67 12.51
CA VAL A 88 -6.28 -11.66 11.63
C VAL A 88 -5.20 -10.89 10.87
N PHE A 89 -4.12 -10.52 11.52
CA PHE A 89 -2.98 -9.84 10.90
C PHE A 89 -2.35 -10.72 9.82
N ASN A 90 -2.02 -11.98 10.14
CA ASN A 90 -1.41 -12.94 9.22
C ASN A 90 -2.31 -13.20 8.00
N LYS A 91 -3.63 -13.31 8.20
CA LYS A 91 -4.59 -13.44 7.08
C LYS A 91 -4.50 -12.26 6.11
N LYS A 92 -4.46 -11.02 6.62
CA LYS A 92 -4.36 -9.81 5.78
C LYS A 92 -3.00 -9.73 5.07
N TYR A 93 -1.92 -9.98 5.82
CA TYR A 93 -0.56 -9.95 5.31
C TYR A 93 -0.37 -10.96 4.17
N ASN A 94 -0.73 -12.22 4.43
CA ASN A 94 -0.58 -13.30 3.45
C ASN A 94 -1.48 -13.07 2.23
N ALA A 95 -2.68 -12.52 2.39
CA ALA A 95 -3.54 -12.19 1.25
C ALA A 95 -2.91 -11.13 0.32
N ALA A 96 -2.20 -10.15 0.87
CA ALA A 96 -1.49 -9.14 0.08
C ALA A 96 -0.27 -9.75 -0.64
N VAL A 97 0.50 -10.61 0.05
CA VAL A 97 1.63 -11.35 -0.54
C VAL A 97 1.16 -12.27 -1.67
N ASP A 98 0.10 -13.05 -1.44
CA ASP A 98 -0.51 -13.93 -2.44
C ASP A 98 -0.92 -13.15 -3.70
N GLU A 99 -1.47 -11.95 -3.56
CA GLU A 99 -1.87 -11.12 -4.69
C GLU A 99 -0.66 -10.61 -5.49
N MET A 100 0.41 -10.18 -4.81
CA MET A 100 1.67 -9.82 -5.46
C MET A 100 2.25 -11.00 -6.26
N GLU A 101 2.26 -12.20 -5.66
CA GLU A 101 2.74 -13.42 -6.32
C GLU A 101 1.88 -13.79 -7.54
N ARG A 102 0.56 -13.70 -7.44
CA ARG A 102 -0.35 -13.96 -8.56
C ARG A 102 -0.14 -12.97 -9.70
N LEU A 103 0.01 -11.68 -9.40
CA LEU A 103 0.27 -10.67 -10.42
C LEU A 103 1.63 -10.90 -11.09
N ALA A 104 2.67 -11.20 -10.32
CA ALA A 104 3.99 -11.51 -10.85
C ALA A 104 3.97 -12.77 -11.74
N ALA A 105 3.27 -13.83 -11.32
CA ALA A 105 3.09 -15.04 -12.11
C ALA A 105 2.35 -14.76 -13.42
N GLN A 106 1.28 -13.96 -13.37
CA GLN A 106 0.56 -13.52 -14.57
C GLN A 106 1.47 -12.75 -15.52
N PHE A 107 2.21 -11.75 -15.03
CA PHE A 107 3.13 -10.98 -15.86
C PHE A 107 4.21 -11.87 -16.50
N ASN A 108 4.76 -12.83 -15.76
CA ASN A 108 5.75 -13.77 -16.29
C ASN A 108 5.17 -14.66 -17.40
N ALA A 109 3.92 -15.10 -17.28
CA ALA A 109 3.23 -15.87 -18.32
C ALA A 109 3.05 -15.02 -19.59
N GLU A 110 2.65 -13.76 -19.47
CA GLU A 110 2.49 -12.86 -20.61
C GLU A 110 3.84 -12.51 -21.26
N VAL A 111 4.92 -12.39 -20.49
CA VAL A 111 6.27 -12.24 -21.05
C VAL A 111 6.68 -13.46 -21.88
N GLN A 112 6.31 -14.67 -21.47
CA GLN A 112 6.56 -15.88 -22.26
C GLN A 112 5.73 -15.90 -23.54
N ALA A 113 4.46 -15.51 -23.48
CA ALA A 113 3.60 -15.40 -24.64
C ALA A 113 4.14 -14.38 -25.67
N TYR A 114 4.59 -13.21 -25.20
CA TYR A 114 5.24 -12.21 -26.06
C TYR A 114 6.50 -12.75 -26.74
N ARG A 115 7.38 -13.43 -26.00
CA ARG A 115 8.58 -14.05 -26.59
C ARG A 115 8.25 -15.09 -27.65
N ALA A 116 7.19 -15.87 -27.45
CA ALA A 116 6.74 -16.85 -28.42
C ALA A 116 6.18 -16.16 -29.68
N GLN A 117 5.37 -15.11 -29.52
CA GLN A 117 4.82 -14.32 -30.62
C GLN A 117 5.91 -13.65 -31.46
N GLU A 118 6.93 -13.06 -30.83
CA GLU A 118 8.06 -12.40 -31.54
C GLU A 118 8.99 -13.39 -32.26
N SER A 119 8.93 -14.67 -31.91
CA SER A 119 9.77 -15.72 -32.52
C SER A 119 9.13 -16.41 -33.73
N ASN A 120 7.88 -16.10 -34.04
CA ASN A 120 7.14 -16.61 -35.20
C ASN A 120 7.19 -15.62 -36.36
#